data_AF-A0A504L4C0-F1
#
_entry.id   AF-A0A504L4C0-F1
#
_cell.length_a   1.000
_cell.length_b   1.000
_cell.length_c   1.000
_cell.angle_alpha   90.00
_cell.angle_beta   90.00
_cell.angle_gamma   90.00
#
_symmetry.space_group_name_H-M   'P 1'
#
loop_
_entity.id
_entity.type
_entity.pdbx_description
1 polymer ?
#
loop_
_entity_poly.entity_id
_entity_poly.type
_entity_poly.pdbx_seq_one_letter_code
_entity_poly.pdbx_strand_id
1 'polypeptide(L)' 'TARSGIEIDADAAIDLFAAAGATMARAISRGVHAATPADGDLFPVWSSR' A
#
# COMPACT_ATOMS: atom_id res chain seq x y z
N THR A 1 -15.81 -8.09 -0.84
CA THR A 1 -16.99 -8.23 0.03
C THR A 1 -16.70 -9.31 1.06
N ALA A 2 -17.04 -9.08 2.33
CA ALA A 2 -16.80 -10.04 3.40
C ALA A 2 -17.65 -11.31 3.17
N ARG A 3 -17.00 -12.43 2.84
CA ARG A 3 -17.66 -13.70 2.45
C ARG A 3 -17.88 -14.64 3.63
N SER A 4 -17.27 -14.37 4.77
CA SER A 4 -17.28 -15.25 5.94
C SER A 4 -18.58 -15.24 6.73
N GLY A 5 -19.46 -14.24 6.54
CA GLY A 5 -20.64 -14.04 7.39
C GLY A 5 -20.30 -13.63 8.83
N ILE A 6 -19.02 -13.39 9.13
CA ILE A 6 -18.56 -12.93 10.44
C ILE A 6 -18.74 -11.41 10.48
N GLU A 7 -19.53 -10.96 11.44
CA GLU A 7 -19.59 -9.55 11.81
C GLU A 7 -18.34 -9.20 12.63
N ILE A 8 -17.65 -8.14 12.22
CA ILE A 8 -16.46 -7.64 12.91
C ILE A 8 -16.92 -6.54 13.87
N ASP A 9 -16.48 -6.60 15.13
CA ASP A 9 -16.75 -5.51 16.06
C ASP A 9 -15.92 -4.26 15.71
N ALA A 10 -16.28 -3.13 16.32
CA ALA A 10 -15.69 -1.84 15.98
C ALA A 10 -14.19 -1.76 16.28
N ASP A 11 -13.72 -2.35 17.37
CA ASP A 11 -12.30 -2.30 17.76
C ASP A 11 -11.47 -3.16 16.79
N ALA A 12 -11.95 -4.37 16.48
CA ALA A 12 -11.33 -5.25 15.49
C ALA A 12 -11.33 -4.63 14.08
N ALA A 13 -12.36 -3.86 13.71
CA ALA A 13 -12.41 -3.14 12.44
C ALA A 13 -11.29 -2.10 12.31
N ILE A 14 -11.04 -1.34 13.39
CA ILE A 14 -9.99 -0.31 13.44
C ILE A 14 -8.63 -0.93 13.18
N ASP A 15 -8.30 -1.99 13.92
CA ASP A 15 -7.03 -2.69 13.77
C ASP A 15 -6.85 -3.27 12.36
N LEU A 16 -7.91 -3.90 11.82
CA LEU A 16 -7.88 -4.46 10.48
C LEU A 16 -7.62 -3.39 9.42
N PHE A 17 -8.31 -2.26 9.47
CA PHE A 17 -8.15 -1.20 8.49
C PHE A 17 -6.80 -0.48 8.62
N ALA A 18 -6.31 -0.29 9.85
CA ALA A 18 -4.98 0.24 10.09
C ALA A 18 -3.90 -0.67 9.50
N ALA A 19 -3.98 -1.98 9.75
CA ALA A 19 -3.04 -2.96 9.22
C ALA A 19 -3.09 -3.05 7.69
N ALA A 20 -4.30 -3.05 7.11
CA ALA A 20 -4.49 -3.06 5.67
C ALA A 20 -3.90 -1.80 5.01
N GLY A 21 -4.23 -0.62 5.55
CA GLY A 21 -3.72 0.67 5.08
C GLY A 21 -2.20 0.75 5.15
N ALA A 22 -1.62 0.42 6.30
CA ALA A 22 -0.17 0.40 6.50
C ALA A 22 0.53 -0.58 5.55
N THR A 23 -0.08 -1.74 5.28
CA THR A 23 0.46 -2.73 4.35
C THR A 23 0.49 -2.20 2.93
N MET A 24 -0.61 -1.61 2.45
CA MET A 24 -0.68 -1.03 1.10
C MET A 24 0.29 0.15 0.96
N ALA A 25 0.30 1.07 1.93
CA ALA A 25 1.21 2.22 1.91
C ALA A 25 2.68 1.78 1.82
N ARG A 26 3.09 0.82 2.65
CA ARG A 26 4.44 0.27 2.62
C ARG A 26 4.78 -0.41 1.30
N ALA A 27 3.84 -1.16 0.72
CA ALA A 27 4.06 -1.81 -0.58
C ALA A 27 4.25 -0.78 -1.70
N ILE A 28 3.40 0.26 -1.73
CA ILE A 28 3.49 1.36 -2.70
C ILE A 28 4.82 2.10 -2.54
N SER A 29 5.18 2.53 -1.33
CA SER A 29 6.44 3.24 -1.08
C SER A 29 7.66 2.41 -1.48
N ARG A 30 7.66 1.11 -1.17
CA ARG A 30 8.74 0.20 -1.59
C ARG A 30 8.81 0.06 -3.11
N GLY A 31 7.67 -0.08 -3.78
CA GLY A 31 7.61 -0.16 -5.24
C GLY A 31 8.14 1.11 -5.92
N VAL A 32 7.73 2.29 -5.42
CA VAL A 32 8.23 3.58 -5.92
C VAL A 32 9.74 3.72 -5.69
N HIS A 33 10.24 3.32 -4.52
CA HIS A 33 11.67 3.38 -4.21
C HIS A 33 12.51 2.41 -5.06
N ALA A 34 11.99 1.21 -5.33
CA ALA A 34 12.68 0.17 -6.09
C ALA A 34 12.59 0.37 -7.62
N ALA A 35 11.80 1.34 -8.10
CA ALA A 35 11.65 1.60 -9.52
C ALA A 35 13.00 1.97 -10.17
N THR A 36 13.22 1.46 -11.39
CA THR A 36 14.36 1.79 -12.24
C THR A 36 13.91 2.71 -13.38
N PRO A 37 14.75 3.63 -13.87
CA PRO A 37 14.37 4.51 -14.98
C PRO A 37 13.95 3.74 -16.22
N ALA A 38 12.93 4.24 -16.92
CA ALA A 38 12.47 3.74 -18.20
C ALA A 38 12.38 4.88 -19.24
N ASP A 39 12.55 4.53 -20.52
CA ASP A 39 12.45 5.49 -21.61
C ASP A 39 11.05 6.12 -21.65
N GLY A 40 11.00 7.44 -21.68
CA GLY A 40 9.75 8.20 -21.71
C GLY A 40 9.14 8.50 -20.33
N ASP A 41 9.81 8.13 -19.22
CA ASP A 41 9.40 8.56 -17.88
C ASP A 41 9.31 10.09 -17.81
N LEU A 42 8.16 10.61 -17.35
CA LEU A 42 7.93 12.05 -17.22
C LEU A 42 8.78 12.69 -16.12
N PHE A 43 9.21 11.89 -15.13
CA PHE A 43 9.97 12.34 -13.98
C PHE A 43 11.04 11.29 -13.61
N PRO A 44 12.16 11.71 -13.00
CA PRO A 44 13.16 10.76 -12.51
C PRO A 44 12.59 9.84 -11.43
N VAL A 45 13.11 8.61 -11.37
CA VAL A 45 12.87 7.71 -10.24
C VAL A 45 13.36 8.34 -8.95
N TRP A 46 12.77 7.94 -7.81
CA TRP A 46 13.10 8.59 -6.54
C TRP A 46 14.54 8.36 -6.08
N SER A 47 15.14 7.22 -6.42
CA SER A 47 16.52 6.89 -6.04
C SER A 47 17.57 7.72 -6.76
N SER A 48 17.21 8.50 -7.78
CA SER A 48 18.11 9.39 -8.51
C SER A 48 18.07 10.84 -8.04
N ARG A 49 17.46 11.12 -6.88
CA ARG A 49 17.45 12.44 -6.22
C ARG A 49 18.38 12.42 -5.01
#